data_AF-A0A5C6NP41-F1
#
_entry.id   AF-A0A5C6NP41-F1
#
_cell.length_a   1.000
_cell.length_b   1.000
_cell.length_c   1.000
_cell.angle_alpha   90.00
_cell.angle_beta   90.00
_cell.angle_gamma   90.00
#
_symmetry.space_group_name_H-M   'P 1'
#
loop_
_entity.id
_entity.type
_entity.pdbx_description
1 polymer ?
#
loop_
_entity_poly.entity_id
_entity_poly.type
_entity_poly.pdbx_seq_one_letter_code
_entity_poly.pdbx_strand_id
1 'polypeptide(L)'
;MGVVFNPSQIQKLWRGFYVRKYIHNFYTRKNYLNGVLITNELVRREMDKLEEVHRRERENFQMMEKERERANQAHRSHHLLSTKQRPGIFNSPFRPAPDEMEQLLRQVKHHTPTSMAPRVWTPLLGLPGTPAPRSSRTPGSSLVIGRFSYSRPILPPIVSREKPTRPQINQWRQAKSTAVEGDFKRLRGSDC
;
A
#
# COMPACT_ATOMS: atom_id res chain seq x y z
N MET A 1 -63.66 -4.83 55.37
CA MET A 1 -62.34 -4.15 55.48
C MET A 1 -61.72 -4.08 54.09
N GLY A 2 -61.87 -2.96 53.39
CA GLY A 2 -61.25 -2.77 52.07
C GLY A 2 -59.78 -2.42 52.23
N VAL A 3 -58.90 -3.16 51.56
CA VAL A 3 -57.46 -2.85 51.54
C VAL A 3 -57.24 -1.61 50.66
N VAL A 4 -56.92 -0.48 51.27
CA VAL A 4 -56.57 0.75 50.55
C VAL A 4 -55.14 0.63 50.07
N PHE A 5 -54.94 0.42 48.78
CA PHE A 5 -53.60 0.39 48.18
C PHE A 5 -53.09 1.80 47.90
N ASN A 6 -51.90 2.12 48.42
CA ASN A 6 -51.27 3.41 48.17
C ASN A 6 -50.83 3.51 46.69
N PRO A 7 -51.10 4.63 45.99
CA PRO A 7 -50.77 4.79 44.57
C PRO A 7 -49.29 4.54 44.25
N SER A 8 -48.39 4.99 45.12
CA SER A 8 -46.94 4.82 44.95
C SER A 8 -46.48 3.35 45.06
N GLN A 9 -47.18 2.53 45.85
CA GLN A 9 -46.87 1.10 45.97
C GLN A 9 -47.28 0.36 44.69
N ILE A 10 -48.46 0.68 44.16
CA ILE A 10 -48.96 0.14 42.88
C ILE A 10 -47.99 0.51 41.73
N GLN A 11 -47.53 1.76 41.67
CA GLN A 11 -46.59 2.21 40.65
C GLN A 11 -45.24 1.49 40.71
N LYS A 12 -44.66 1.30 41.91
CA LYS A 12 -43.41 0.54 42.08
C LYS A 12 -43.57 -0.90 41.60
N LEU A 13 -44.68 -1.55 41.98
CA LEU A 13 -44.98 -2.93 41.59
C LEU A 13 -45.12 -3.06 40.07
N TRP A 14 -45.88 -2.14 39.45
CA TRP A 14 -46.11 -2.12 38.01
C TRP A 14 -44.83 -1.85 37.22
N ARG A 15 -44.00 -0.88 37.64
CA ARG A 15 -42.70 -0.61 37.01
C ARG A 15 -41.79 -1.85 37.06
N GLY A 16 -41.72 -2.53 38.20
CA GLY A 16 -40.94 -3.77 38.33
C GLY A 16 -41.45 -4.88 37.41
N PHE A 17 -42.77 -5.08 37.35
CA PHE A 17 -43.39 -6.04 36.46
C PHE A 17 -43.10 -5.73 34.98
N TYR A 18 -43.30 -4.48 34.56
CA TYR A 18 -43.11 -4.05 33.18
C TYR A 18 -41.67 -4.25 32.71
N VAL A 19 -40.70 -3.87 33.54
CA VAL A 19 -39.28 -3.99 33.24
C VAL A 19 -38.85 -5.45 33.07
N ARG A 20 -39.32 -6.36 33.94
CA ARG A 20 -39.00 -7.79 33.87
C ARG A 20 -39.69 -8.50 32.71
N LYS A 21 -40.91 -8.08 32.35
CA LYS A 21 -41.69 -8.73 31.30
C LYS A 21 -41.33 -8.23 29.90
N TYR A 22 -41.03 -6.94 29.74
CA TYR A 22 -40.95 -6.31 28.41
C TYR A 22 -39.61 -5.68 28.06
N ILE A 23 -38.79 -5.29 29.04
CA ILE A 23 -37.53 -4.58 28.77
C ILE A 23 -36.34 -5.55 28.80
N HIS A 24 -36.17 -6.29 29.90
CA HIS A 24 -35.00 -7.13 30.09
C HIS A 24 -35.22 -8.52 29.49
N ASN A 25 -34.70 -8.73 28.28
CA ASN A 25 -34.61 -10.07 27.71
C ASN A 25 -33.19 -10.61 27.83
N PHE A 26 -32.99 -11.50 28.81
CA PHE A 26 -31.70 -12.15 29.07
C PHE A 26 -31.11 -12.82 27.83
N TYR A 27 -31.93 -13.58 27.08
CA TYR A 27 -31.48 -14.34 25.92
C TYR A 27 -31.05 -13.44 24.77
N THR A 28 -31.74 -12.31 24.55
CA THR A 28 -31.33 -11.34 23.52
C THR A 28 -29.95 -10.76 23.82
N ARG A 29 -29.70 -10.40 25.09
CA ARG A 29 -28.41 -9.86 25.51
C ARG A 29 -27.31 -10.91 25.43
N LYS A 30 -27.59 -12.15 25.86
CA LYS A 30 -26.66 -13.28 25.74
C LYS A 30 -26.28 -13.53 24.28
N ASN A 31 -27.26 -13.58 23.38
CA ASN A 31 -27.03 -13.78 21.95
C ASN A 31 -26.23 -12.64 21.32
N TYR A 32 -26.51 -11.39 21.70
CA TYR A 32 -25.72 -10.25 21.26
C TYR A 32 -24.25 -10.38 21.66
N LEU A 33 -23.97 -10.66 22.93
CA LEU A 33 -22.60 -10.81 23.43
C LEU A 33 -21.87 -11.98 22.75
N ASN A 34 -22.55 -13.12 22.54
CA ASN A 34 -21.99 -14.24 21.79
C ASN A 34 -21.65 -13.83 20.34
N GLY A 35 -22.52 -13.05 19.68
CA GLY A 35 -22.24 -12.52 18.36
C GLY A 35 -21.02 -11.59 18.33
N VAL A 36 -20.86 -10.75 19.35
CA VAL A 36 -19.68 -9.88 19.50
C VAL A 36 -18.40 -10.72 19.68
N LEU A 37 -18.45 -11.78 20.48
CA LEU A 37 -17.30 -12.68 20.66
C LEU A 37 -16.88 -13.34 19.35
N ILE A 38 -17.83 -13.94 18.62
CA ILE A 38 -17.57 -14.61 17.34
C ILE A 38 -17.00 -13.62 16.31
N THR A 39 -17.56 -12.42 16.23
CA THR A 39 -17.06 -11.40 15.29
C THR A 39 -15.67 -10.91 15.65
N ASN A 40 -15.38 -10.71 16.93
CA ASN A 40 -14.03 -10.34 17.39
C ASN A 40 -13.01 -11.44 17.07
N GLU A 41 -13.35 -12.71 17.28
CA GLU A 41 -12.47 -13.83 16.94
C GLU A 41 -12.22 -13.93 15.43
N LEU A 42 -13.24 -13.68 14.61
CA LEU A 42 -13.07 -13.63 13.16
C LEU A 42 -12.13 -12.50 12.75
N VAL A 43 -12.35 -11.30 13.29
CA VAL A 43 -11.51 -10.13 12.98
C VAL A 43 -10.06 -10.40 13.36
N ARG A 44 -9.80 -10.97 14.55
CA ARG A 44 -8.43 -11.33 14.96
C ARG A 44 -7.77 -12.30 13.98
N ARG A 45 -8.46 -13.37 13.59
CA ARG A 45 -7.96 -14.33 12.60
C ARG A 45 -7.66 -13.69 11.25
N GLU A 46 -8.48 -12.75 10.80
CA GLU A 46 -8.21 -12.02 9.56
C GLU A 46 -7.00 -11.08 9.71
N MET A 47 -6.82 -10.44 10.86
CA MET A 47 -5.61 -9.62 11.12
C MET A 47 -4.35 -10.48 11.08
N ASP A 48 -4.35 -11.65 11.72
CA ASP A 48 -3.20 -12.57 11.73
C ASP A 48 -2.81 -12.99 10.29
N LYS A 49 -3.80 -13.27 9.44
CA LYS A 49 -3.57 -13.59 8.02
C LYS A 49 -2.98 -12.41 7.24
N LEU A 50 -3.48 -11.20 7.47
CA LEU A 50 -2.97 -10.00 6.81
C LEU A 50 -1.55 -9.69 7.24
N GLU A 51 -1.24 -9.84 8.52
CA GLU A 51 0.14 -9.68 9.03
C GLU A 51 1.10 -10.65 8.35
N GLU A 52 0.69 -11.90 8.19
CA GLU A 52 1.47 -12.94 7.50
C GLU A 52 1.70 -12.59 6.02
N VAL A 53 0.66 -12.16 5.32
CA VAL A 53 0.76 -11.73 3.91
C VAL A 53 1.70 -10.52 3.80
N HIS A 54 1.51 -9.49 4.62
CA HIS A 54 2.36 -8.31 4.60
C HIS A 54 3.82 -8.64 4.95
N ARG A 55 4.06 -9.60 5.86
CA ARG A 55 5.42 -10.06 6.18
C ARG A 55 6.08 -10.64 4.94
N ARG A 56 5.40 -11.57 4.25
CA ARG A 56 5.91 -12.19 3.03
C ARG A 56 6.14 -11.18 1.91
N GLU A 57 5.24 -10.23 1.75
CA GLU A 57 5.40 -9.15 0.77
C GLU A 57 6.62 -8.28 1.07
N ARG A 58 6.86 -7.94 2.34
CA ARG A 58 8.08 -7.20 2.74
C ARG A 58 9.34 -8.01 2.48
N GLU A 59 9.35 -9.30 2.79
CA GLU A 59 10.47 -10.20 2.53
C GLU A 59 10.75 -10.30 1.03
N ASN A 60 9.72 -10.54 0.22
CA ASN A 60 9.84 -10.58 -1.24
C ASN A 60 10.35 -9.25 -1.80
N PHE A 61 9.82 -8.12 -1.32
CA PHE A 61 10.26 -6.80 -1.74
C PHE A 61 11.74 -6.56 -1.39
N GLN A 62 12.17 -6.95 -0.19
CA GLN A 62 13.59 -6.86 0.20
C GLN A 62 14.49 -7.75 -0.65
N MET A 63 14.04 -8.96 -1.02
CA MET A 63 14.79 -9.85 -1.92
C MET A 63 14.91 -9.23 -3.32
N MET A 64 13.81 -8.72 -3.87
CA MET A 64 13.79 -8.04 -5.17
C MET A 64 14.70 -6.81 -5.18
N GLU A 65 14.68 -5.98 -4.13
CA GLU A 65 15.56 -4.81 -4.06
C GLU A 65 17.04 -5.21 -3.92
N LYS A 66 17.36 -6.26 -3.16
CA LYS A 66 18.74 -6.80 -3.12
C LYS A 66 19.20 -7.31 -4.48
N GLU A 67 18.35 -8.01 -5.21
CA GLU A 67 18.66 -8.47 -6.57
C GLU A 67 18.85 -7.29 -7.52
N ARG A 68 17.99 -6.27 -7.42
CA ARG A 68 18.11 -5.03 -8.20
C ARG A 68 19.39 -4.27 -7.87
N GLU A 69 19.76 -4.19 -6.60
CA GLU A 69 21.02 -3.58 -6.16
C GLU A 69 22.23 -4.34 -6.72
N ARG A 70 22.21 -5.68 -6.68
CA ARG A 70 23.26 -6.52 -7.30
C ARG A 70 23.37 -6.28 -8.80
N ALA A 71 22.24 -6.24 -9.51
CA ALA A 71 22.23 -5.94 -10.93
C ALA A 71 22.76 -4.52 -11.22
N ASN A 72 22.32 -3.52 -10.45
CA ASN A 72 22.81 -2.15 -10.56
C ASN A 72 24.31 -2.06 -10.27
N GLN A 73 24.81 -2.79 -9.27
CA GLN A 73 26.23 -2.86 -8.96
C GLN A 73 26.99 -3.43 -10.17
N ALA A 74 26.53 -4.54 -10.74
CA ALA A 74 27.12 -5.13 -11.94
C ALA A 74 27.12 -4.16 -13.14
N HIS A 75 26.01 -3.44 -13.38
CA HIS A 75 25.97 -2.39 -14.40
C HIS A 75 27.03 -1.31 -14.19
N ARG A 76 27.28 -0.88 -12.94
CA ARG A 76 28.28 0.14 -12.62
C ARG A 76 29.71 -0.39 -12.73
N SER A 77 29.95 -1.65 -12.39
CA SER A 77 31.27 -2.28 -12.40
C SER A 77 31.57 -3.11 -13.65
N HIS A 78 30.76 -3.02 -14.72
CA HIS A 78 30.90 -3.82 -15.94
C HIS A 78 32.29 -3.78 -16.60
N HIS A 79 33.05 -2.71 -16.39
CA HIS A 79 34.42 -2.55 -16.90
C HIS A 79 35.45 -3.44 -16.18
N LEU A 80 35.11 -4.00 -15.01
CA LEU A 80 35.95 -4.92 -14.24
C LEU A 80 35.85 -6.38 -14.71
N LEU A 81 35.04 -6.63 -15.75
CA LEU A 81 34.82 -7.96 -16.33
C LEU A 81 36.08 -8.50 -17.01
N SER A 82 36.28 -9.82 -16.94
CA SER A 82 37.44 -10.49 -17.52
C SER A 82 37.47 -10.39 -19.05
N THR A 83 38.61 -9.96 -19.59
CA THR A 83 38.86 -9.94 -21.04
C THR A 83 39.66 -11.18 -21.46
N LYS A 84 39.82 -11.40 -22.77
CA LYS A 84 40.67 -12.49 -23.30
C LYS A 84 42.14 -12.34 -22.89
N GLN A 85 42.62 -11.10 -22.76
CA GLN A 85 44.03 -10.81 -22.51
C GLN A 85 44.34 -10.66 -21.02
N ARG A 86 43.38 -10.14 -20.23
CA ARG A 86 43.56 -9.89 -18.80
C ARG A 86 42.38 -10.43 -17.97
N PRO A 87 42.64 -11.24 -16.93
CA PRO A 87 41.60 -11.67 -16.01
C PRO A 87 41.03 -10.47 -15.26
N GLY A 88 39.70 -10.46 -15.09
CA GLY A 88 38.97 -9.45 -14.33
C GLY A 88 39.18 -9.61 -12.82
N ILE A 89 38.85 -8.59 -12.04
CA ILE A 89 39.05 -8.61 -10.57
C ILE A 89 38.28 -9.78 -9.92
N PHE A 90 37.12 -10.12 -10.47
CA PHE A 90 36.25 -11.20 -9.99
C PHE A 90 36.61 -12.59 -10.58
N ASN A 91 37.61 -12.66 -11.47
CA ASN A 91 38.09 -13.90 -12.08
C ASN A 91 39.56 -14.17 -11.65
N SER A 92 39.74 -14.50 -10.38
CA SER A 92 41.08 -14.74 -9.81
C SER A 92 41.62 -16.12 -10.22
N PRO A 93 42.89 -16.22 -10.66
CA PRO A 93 43.51 -17.48 -11.08
C PRO A 93 43.66 -18.51 -9.95
N PHE A 94 43.55 -18.08 -8.70
CA PHE A 94 43.64 -18.95 -7.52
C PHE A 94 42.31 -19.61 -7.15
N ARG A 95 41.21 -19.25 -7.83
CA ARG A 95 39.90 -19.84 -7.62
C ARG A 95 39.59 -20.83 -8.74
N PRO A 96 39.00 -21.99 -8.42
CA PRO A 96 38.64 -22.99 -9.44
C PRO A 96 37.48 -22.52 -10.33
N ALA A 97 36.64 -21.59 -9.85
CA ALA A 97 35.51 -21.04 -10.60
C ALA A 97 35.43 -19.51 -10.43
N PRO A 98 34.92 -18.78 -11.44
CA PRO A 98 34.68 -17.34 -11.34
C PRO A 98 33.63 -17.00 -10.30
N ASP A 99 33.80 -15.85 -9.64
CA ASP A 99 32.89 -15.36 -8.61
C ASP A 99 31.48 -15.08 -9.16
N GLU A 100 30.45 -15.14 -8.30
CA GLU A 100 29.06 -14.90 -8.71
C GLU A 100 28.89 -13.53 -9.40
N MET A 101 29.64 -12.53 -8.95
CA MET A 101 29.65 -11.20 -9.56
C MET A 101 30.18 -11.22 -11.00
N GLU A 102 31.22 -12.02 -11.32
CA GLU A 102 31.73 -12.17 -12.69
C GLU A 102 30.67 -12.75 -13.63
N GLN A 103 29.84 -13.67 -13.13
CA GLN A 103 28.75 -14.25 -13.90
C GLN A 103 27.65 -13.23 -14.18
N LEU A 104 27.28 -12.42 -13.17
CA LEU A 104 26.31 -11.33 -13.33
C LEU A 104 26.82 -10.27 -14.33
N LEU A 105 28.10 -9.89 -14.24
CA LEU A 105 28.72 -8.94 -15.16
C LEU A 105 28.64 -9.43 -16.62
N ARG A 106 28.75 -10.74 -16.86
CA ARG A 106 28.63 -11.34 -18.20
C ARG A 106 27.21 -11.31 -18.75
N GLN A 107 26.20 -11.38 -17.88
CA GLN A 107 24.78 -11.31 -18.27
C GLN A 107 24.35 -9.87 -18.57
N VAL A 108 24.95 -8.90 -17.89
CA VAL A 108 24.62 -7.49 -18.02
C VAL A 108 25.13 -6.92 -19.34
N LYS A 109 24.21 -6.43 -20.18
CA LYS A 109 24.56 -5.68 -21.39
C LYS A 109 25.08 -4.29 -21.01
N HIS A 110 26.26 -3.92 -21.50
CA HIS A 110 26.79 -2.57 -21.29
C HIS A 110 25.94 -1.57 -22.08
N HIS A 111 25.49 -0.50 -21.41
CA HIS A 111 24.91 0.64 -22.10
C HIS A 111 26.04 1.47 -22.69
N THR A 112 26.15 1.47 -24.01
CA THR A 112 26.92 2.51 -24.70
C THR A 112 26.26 3.84 -24.40
N PRO A 113 26.96 4.86 -23.86
CA PRO A 113 26.38 6.18 -23.72
C PRO A 113 25.85 6.58 -25.08
N THR A 114 24.53 6.85 -25.16
CA THR A 114 23.92 7.41 -26.37
C THR A 114 24.76 8.63 -26.71
N SER A 115 25.51 8.55 -27.81
CA SER A 115 26.38 9.62 -28.27
C SER A 115 25.52 10.88 -28.34
N MET A 116 25.64 11.75 -27.34
CA MET A 116 25.16 13.12 -27.46
C MET A 116 25.82 13.62 -28.73
N ALA A 117 25.02 13.99 -29.73
CA ALA A 117 25.53 14.57 -30.96
C ALA A 117 26.60 15.60 -30.56
N PRO A 118 27.78 15.59 -31.22
CA PRO A 118 28.90 16.39 -30.78
C PRO A 118 28.39 17.79 -30.52
N ARG A 119 28.58 18.30 -29.29
CA ARG A 119 28.40 19.73 -29.03
C ARG A 119 29.37 20.39 -29.98
N VAL A 120 28.87 20.81 -31.14
CA VAL A 120 29.64 21.52 -32.15
C VAL A 120 30.07 22.80 -31.45
N TRP A 121 31.29 22.81 -30.94
CA TRP A 121 31.91 24.04 -30.51
C TRP A 121 32.29 24.73 -31.80
N THR A 122 31.37 25.50 -32.38
CA THR A 122 31.68 26.41 -33.48
C THR A 122 32.60 27.50 -32.92
N PRO A 123 33.89 27.56 -33.30
CA PRO A 123 34.72 28.68 -32.95
C PRO A 123 34.21 29.89 -33.75
N LEU A 124 33.86 30.97 -33.06
CA LEU A 124 33.46 32.24 -33.67
C LEU A 124 34.70 32.87 -34.36
N LEU A 125 34.98 32.45 -35.59
CA LEU A 125 36.00 33.06 -36.45
C LEU A 125 35.32 33.95 -37.49
N GLY A 126 35.33 35.24 -37.15
CA GLY A 126 35.16 36.46 -37.93
C GLY A 126 34.62 36.42 -39.37
N LEU A 127 33.52 37.14 -39.58
CA LEU A 127 33.31 37.96 -40.77
C LEU A 127 32.99 39.42 -40.34
N PRO A 128 33.54 40.44 -41.02
CA PRO A 128 33.38 41.84 -40.64
C PRO A 128 32.08 42.44 -41.22
N GLY A 129 31.39 43.22 -40.39
CA GLY A 129 30.52 44.32 -40.84
C GLY A 129 29.15 43.94 -41.37
N THR A 130 28.19 43.71 -40.47
CA THR A 130 26.78 44.01 -40.74
C THR A 130 26.20 44.71 -39.50
N PRO A 131 25.58 45.90 -39.62
CA PRO A 131 25.09 46.62 -38.45
C PRO A 131 23.92 45.85 -37.81
N ALA A 132 23.99 45.71 -36.49
CA ALA A 132 23.03 44.98 -35.68
C ALA A 132 21.59 45.49 -35.89
N PRO A 133 20.58 44.60 -36.06
CA PRO A 133 19.20 45.02 -35.93
C PRO A 133 18.95 45.41 -34.47
N ARG A 134 18.48 46.65 -34.28
CA ARG A 134 18.01 47.16 -33.00
C ARG A 134 16.96 46.22 -32.42
N SER A 135 17.32 45.46 -31.39
CA SER A 135 16.36 44.85 -30.49
C SER A 135 15.67 45.96 -29.70
N SER A 136 14.43 46.26 -30.09
CA SER A 136 13.53 47.08 -29.32
C SER A 136 13.34 46.46 -27.94
N ARG A 137 13.64 47.26 -26.90
CA ARG A 137 13.27 47.10 -25.50
C ARG A 137 11.89 46.44 -25.36
N THR A 138 11.85 45.27 -24.73
CA THR A 138 10.75 44.89 -23.82
C THR A 138 11.28 45.00 -22.39
N PRO A 139 10.59 45.71 -21.48
CA PRO A 139 11.05 45.85 -20.11
C PRO A 139 10.64 44.66 -19.25
N GLY A 140 11.63 44.13 -18.51
CA GLY A 140 11.48 43.69 -17.13
C GLY A 140 10.70 42.41 -16.87
N SER A 141 11.43 41.32 -16.61
CA SER A 141 11.00 40.41 -15.55
C SER A 141 12.23 40.07 -14.70
N SER A 142 12.19 40.57 -13.46
CA SER A 142 13.25 40.51 -12.49
C SER A 142 13.57 39.06 -12.11
N LEU A 143 14.85 38.76 -12.05
CA LEU A 143 15.40 37.65 -11.26
C LEU A 143 14.91 37.78 -9.82
N VAL A 144 13.93 36.96 -9.43
CA VAL A 144 13.65 36.68 -8.02
C VAL A 144 14.16 35.28 -7.76
N ILE A 145 15.27 35.21 -7.02
CA ILE A 145 15.77 34.03 -6.34
C ILE A 145 14.64 33.57 -5.41
N GLY A 146 13.86 32.59 -5.88
CA GLY A 146 12.78 31.98 -5.12
C GLY A 146 13.36 31.17 -3.97
N ARG A 147 13.09 31.63 -2.75
CA ARG A 147 13.24 30.85 -1.51
C ARG A 147 12.63 29.46 -1.72
N PHE A 148 13.34 28.40 -1.34
CA PHE A 148 12.76 27.07 -1.18
C PHE A 148 11.67 27.13 -0.12
N SER A 149 10.43 27.39 -0.54
CA SER A 149 9.25 27.16 0.27
C SER A 149 8.98 25.66 0.27
N TYR A 150 9.04 25.03 1.45
CA TYR A 150 8.57 23.68 1.64
C TYR A 150 7.08 23.62 1.32
N SER A 151 6.74 23.33 0.07
CA SER A 151 5.39 22.96 -0.33
C SER A 151 5.06 21.65 0.38
N ARG A 152 4.37 21.74 1.52
CA ARG A 152 3.74 20.57 2.15
C ARG A 152 2.86 19.91 1.08
N PRO A 153 3.01 18.62 0.78
CA PRO A 153 2.08 17.95 -0.11
C PRO A 153 0.69 18.06 0.53
N ILE A 154 -0.25 18.63 -0.22
CA ILE A 154 -1.66 18.65 0.16
C ILE A 154 -2.11 17.20 0.21
N LEU A 155 -2.31 16.68 1.42
CA LEU A 155 -2.91 15.37 1.62
C LEU A 155 -4.31 15.40 0.99
N PRO A 156 -4.72 14.34 0.27
CA PRO A 156 -6.08 14.25 -0.24
C PRO A 156 -7.06 14.42 0.93
N PRO A 157 -8.21 15.09 0.73
CA PRO A 157 -9.20 15.26 1.77
C PRO A 157 -9.57 13.88 2.32
N ILE A 158 -9.52 13.72 3.64
CA ILE A 158 -10.00 12.52 4.31
C ILE A 158 -11.49 12.46 4.01
N VAL A 159 -11.87 11.64 3.01
CA VAL A 159 -13.26 11.25 2.81
C VAL A 159 -13.68 10.56 4.10
N SER A 160 -14.43 11.27 4.94
CA SER A 160 -15.10 10.66 6.08
C SER A 160 -15.97 9.55 5.51
N ARG A 161 -15.57 8.29 5.71
CA ARG A 161 -16.40 7.15 5.32
C ARG A 161 -17.72 7.31 6.06
N GLU A 162 -18.78 7.64 5.34
CA GLU A 162 -20.12 7.66 5.89
C GLU A 162 -20.38 6.29 6.51
N LYS A 163 -20.82 6.28 7.76
CA LYS A 163 -21.17 5.04 8.45
C LYS A 163 -22.29 4.39 7.64
N PRO A 164 -22.16 3.11 7.25
CA PRO A 164 -23.18 2.46 6.42
C PRO A 164 -24.53 2.55 7.13
N THR A 165 -25.53 3.05 6.40
CA THR A 165 -26.88 3.23 6.93
C THR A 165 -27.48 1.86 7.30
N ARG A 166 -28.35 1.83 8.31
CA ARG A 166 -29.04 0.62 8.81
C ARG A 166 -29.59 -0.32 7.71
N PRO A 167 -30.19 0.18 6.60
CA PRO A 167 -30.59 -0.67 5.47
C PRO A 167 -29.42 -1.40 4.81
N GLN A 168 -28.27 -0.75 4.64
CA GLN A 168 -27.08 -1.36 4.05
C GLN A 168 -26.58 -2.52 4.90
N ILE A 169 -26.51 -2.36 6.23
CA ILE A 169 -26.08 -3.42 7.18
C ILE A 169 -26.98 -4.67 7.10
N ASN A 170 -28.29 -4.49 6.90
CA ASN A 170 -29.22 -5.59 6.77
C ASN A 170 -29.04 -6.35 5.45
N GLN A 171 -28.69 -5.64 4.37
CA GLN A 171 -28.36 -6.26 3.07
C GLN A 171 -27.09 -7.12 3.15
N TRP A 172 -26.04 -6.64 3.83
CA TRP A 172 -24.83 -7.44 4.10
C TRP A 172 -25.12 -8.69 4.94
N ARG A 173 -26.06 -8.60 5.89
CA ARG A 173 -26.47 -9.74 6.73
C ARG A 173 -27.21 -10.79 5.89
N GLN A 174 -28.14 -10.37 5.03
CA GLN A 174 -28.87 -11.29 4.15
C GLN A 174 -27.95 -11.96 3.13
N ALA A 175 -27.02 -11.22 2.50
CA ALA A 175 -26.07 -11.78 1.54
C ALA A 175 -25.13 -12.82 2.17
N LYS A 176 -24.72 -12.62 3.43
CA LYS A 176 -23.91 -13.61 4.18
C LYS A 176 -24.71 -14.87 4.52
N SER A 177 -25.99 -14.74 4.86
CA SER A 177 -26.88 -15.88 5.10
C SER A 177 -27.13 -16.70 3.83
N THR A 178 -27.31 -16.06 2.68
CA THR A 178 -27.50 -16.77 1.40
C THR A 178 -26.24 -17.46 0.89
N ALA A 179 -25.06 -16.91 1.18
CA ALA A 179 -23.78 -17.54 0.82
C ALA A 179 -23.53 -18.83 1.64
N VAL A 180 -23.79 -18.78 2.96
CA VAL A 180 -23.69 -19.96 3.83
C VAL A 180 -24.67 -21.07 3.44
N GLU A 181 -25.89 -20.71 3.01
CA GLU A 181 -26.88 -21.67 2.50
C GLU A 181 -26.47 -22.30 1.16
N GLY A 182 -25.82 -21.52 0.28
CA GLY A 182 -25.28 -22.00 -1.00
C GLY A 182 -24.11 -22.98 -0.84
N ASP A 183 -23.21 -22.69 0.10
CA ASP A 183 -22.08 -23.57 0.44
C ASP A 183 -22.56 -24.87 1.12
N PHE A 184 -23.58 -24.80 1.98
CA PHE A 184 -24.17 -25.98 2.62
C PHE A 184 -24.92 -26.88 1.63
N LYS A 185 -25.55 -26.30 0.59
CA LYS A 185 -26.16 -27.08 -0.51
C LYS A 185 -25.13 -27.69 -1.46
N ARG A 186 -24.01 -27.02 -1.69
CA ARG A 186 -22.89 -27.55 -2.50
C ARG A 186 -22.22 -28.76 -1.83
N LEU A 187 -22.10 -28.77 -0.50
CA LEU A 187 -21.52 -29.89 0.25
C LEU A 187 -22.44 -31.12 0.34
N ARG A 188 -23.77 -30.94 0.26
CA ARG A 188 -24.73 -32.07 0.23
C ARG A 188 -25.00 -32.65 -1.16
N GLY A 189 -24.48 -32.03 -2.21
CA GLY A 189 -24.65 -32.47 -3.60
C GLY A 189 -23.48 -33.27 -4.17
N SER A 190 -22.48 -33.62 -3.36
CA SER A 190 -21.26 -34.29 -3.83
C SER A 190 -21.11 -35.75 -3.39
N ASP A 191 -22.11 -36.31 -2.70
CA ASP A 191 -22.17 -37.73 -2.34
C ASP A 191 -23.42 -38.36 -2.97
N CYS A 192 -23.32 -38.69 -4.27
CA CYS A 192 -24.10 -39.71 -4.99
C CYS A 192 -23.25 -40.19 -6.17
#